data_AF-A0A1S1SU10-F1
#
_entry.id   AF-A0A1S1SU10-F1
#
_cell.length_a   1.000
_cell.length_b   1.000
_cell.length_c   1.000
_cell.angle_alpha   90.00
_cell.angle_beta   90.00
_cell.angle_gamma   90.00
#
_symmetry.space_group_name_H-M   'P 1'
#
loop_
_entity.id
_entity.type
_entity.pdbx_description
1 polymer ?
#
loop_
_entity_poly.entity_id
_entity_poly.type
_entity_poly.pdbx_seq_one_letter_code
_entity_poly.pdbx_strand_id
1 'polypeptide(L)'
;MATKRQTLKEFQLGRGYTKEDWDAVDSPPLTDEELARMRPAREVLPPEFFEAIEEMRRARGRPKMDAPKVAVTLRLEPEVLEKFKARGKDWRSAMAEELKKASRR
;
A
#
# COMPACT_ATOMS: atom_id res chain seq x y z
N MET A 1 1.38 4.83 3.74
CA MET A 1 0.42 5.64 4.50
C MET A 1 -0.97 5.38 3.91
N ALA A 2 -1.90 4.81 4.67
CA ALA A 2 -3.27 4.65 4.19
C ALA A 2 -3.89 6.04 4.02
N THR A 3 -4.29 6.39 2.80
CA THR A 3 -5.00 7.64 2.54
C THR A 3 -6.32 7.59 3.29
N LYS A 4 -6.51 8.40 4.34
CA LYS A 4 -7.81 8.54 5.02
C LYS A 4 -8.82 9.05 3.99
N ARG A 5 -9.66 8.15 3.46
CA ARG A 5 -10.82 8.53 2.67
C ARG A 5 -11.86 9.10 3.63
N GLN A 6 -12.15 10.39 3.51
CA GLN A 6 -13.22 11.00 4.29
C GLN A 6 -14.56 10.48 3.77
N THR A 7 -15.41 9.98 4.67
CA THR A 7 -16.81 9.68 4.37
C THR A 7 -17.54 11.00 4.18
N LEU A 8 -18.21 11.18 3.05
CA LEU A 8 -19.00 12.38 2.80
C LEU A 8 -20.29 12.31 3.60
N LYS A 9 -20.60 13.37 4.35
CA LYS A 9 -21.85 13.50 5.08
C LYS A 9 -22.97 14.12 4.24
N GLU A 10 -22.61 14.74 3.11
CA GLU A 10 -23.52 15.48 2.23
C GLU A 10 -23.24 15.12 0.76
N PHE A 11 -24.26 15.27 -0.09
CA PHE A 11 -24.14 15.06 -1.53
C PHE A 11 -23.04 15.96 -2.14
N GLN A 12 -22.28 15.41 -3.09
CA GLN A 12 -21.25 16.13 -3.85
C GLN A 12 -21.35 15.76 -5.33
N LEU A 13 -21.44 16.77 -6.20
CA LEU A 13 -21.51 16.59 -7.65
C LEU A 13 -20.21 15.96 -8.21
N GLY A 14 -20.30 15.27 -9.35
CA GLY A 14 -19.13 14.71 -10.06
C GLY A 14 -18.70 13.31 -9.61
N ARG A 15 -19.58 12.56 -8.93
CA ARG A 15 -19.31 11.19 -8.44
C ARG A 15 -20.00 10.07 -9.21
N GLY A 16 -20.60 10.40 -10.36
CA GLY A 16 -21.26 9.43 -11.24
C GLY A 16 -22.70 9.08 -10.84
N TYR A 17 -23.29 9.82 -9.90
CA TYR A 17 -24.70 9.75 -9.51
C TYR A 17 -25.24 11.18 -9.31
N THR A 18 -26.53 11.36 -9.56
CA THR A 18 -27.22 12.66 -9.42
C THR A 18 -27.65 12.92 -7.98
N LYS A 19 -28.12 14.15 -7.70
CA LYS A 19 -28.66 14.47 -6.37
C LYS A 19 -29.98 13.74 -6.15
N GLU A 20 -30.76 13.62 -7.21
CA GLU A 20 -32.03 12.91 -7.23
C GLU A 20 -31.82 11.42 -6.90
N ASP A 21 -30.79 10.78 -7.47
CA ASP A 21 -30.41 9.40 -7.13
C ASP A 21 -30.00 9.27 -5.65
N TRP A 22 -29.31 10.28 -5.11
CA TRP A 22 -28.88 10.30 -3.70
C TRP A 22 -30.07 10.45 -2.75
N ASP A 23 -30.97 11.37 -3.03
CA ASP A 23 -32.14 11.66 -2.20
C ASP A 23 -33.20 10.54 -2.30
N ALA A 24 -33.19 9.74 -3.38
CA ALA A 24 -34.08 8.59 -3.55
C ALA A 24 -33.69 7.35 -2.73
N VAL A 25 -32.46 7.29 -2.21
CA VAL A 25 -32.00 6.16 -1.39
C VAL A 25 -32.52 6.33 0.03
N ASP A 26 -33.45 5.45 0.42
CA ASP A 26 -33.82 5.26 1.81
C ASP A 26 -32.91 4.20 2.45
N SER A 27 -32.32 4.54 3.60
CA SER A 27 -31.37 3.68 4.32
C SER A 27 -31.67 3.73 5.81
N PRO A 28 -32.75 3.06 6.26
CA PRO A 28 -33.11 3.00 7.67
C PRO A 28 -32.00 2.29 8.48
N PRO A 29 -31.85 2.59 9.78
CA PRO A 29 -30.93 1.86 10.64
C PRO A 29 -31.35 0.38 10.72
N LEU A 30 -30.35 -0.51 10.70
CA LEU A 30 -30.59 -1.94 10.91
C LEU A 30 -31.16 -2.18 12.31
N THR A 31 -32.14 -3.07 12.40
CA THR A 31 -32.70 -3.55 13.66
C THR A 31 -31.76 -4.55 14.34
N ASP A 32 -31.89 -4.71 15.66
CA ASP A 32 -31.10 -5.68 16.43
C ASP A 32 -31.31 -7.12 15.93
N GLU A 33 -32.52 -7.46 15.49
CA GLU A 33 -32.83 -8.77 14.92
C GLU A 33 -32.12 -9.02 13.59
N GLU A 34 -32.01 -8.00 12.73
CA GLU A 34 -31.29 -8.10 11.46
C GLU A 34 -29.79 -8.24 11.69
N LEU A 35 -29.23 -7.46 12.62
CA LEU A 35 -27.83 -7.57 13.03
C LEU A 35 -27.52 -8.97 13.59
N ALA A 36 -28.40 -9.53 14.41
CA ALA A 36 -28.24 -10.87 14.99
C ALA A 36 -28.20 -11.99 13.94
N ARG A 37 -28.82 -11.78 12.76
CA ARG A 37 -28.83 -12.76 11.66
C ARG A 37 -27.62 -12.65 10.73
N MET A 38 -26.80 -11.61 10.87
CA MET A 38 -25.61 -11.45 10.03
C MET A 38 -24.59 -12.56 10.32
N ARG A 39 -23.94 -13.05 9.26
CA ARG A 39 -22.95 -14.12 9.33
C ARG A 39 -21.62 -13.67 8.73
N PRO A 40 -20.48 -14.18 9.21
CA PRO A 40 -19.20 -13.90 8.60
C PRO A 40 -19.20 -14.27 7.12
N ALA A 41 -18.67 -13.40 6.26
CA ALA A 41 -18.63 -13.61 4.81
C ALA A 41 -18.05 -14.98 4.41
N ARG A 42 -17.08 -15.49 5.18
CA ARG A 42 -16.43 -16.79 4.95
C ARG A 42 -17.36 -17.99 5.09
N GLU A 43 -18.48 -17.84 5.78
CA GLU A 43 -19.45 -18.93 5.99
C GLU A 43 -20.58 -18.93 4.95
N VAL A 44 -20.70 -17.86 4.16
CA VAL A 44 -21.83 -17.65 3.23
C VAL A 44 -21.40 -17.47 1.79
N LEU A 45 -20.20 -16.92 1.54
CA LEU A 45 -19.66 -16.75 0.20
C LEU A 45 -18.84 -17.98 -0.23
N PRO A 46 -18.83 -18.32 -1.53
CA PRO A 46 -18.01 -19.40 -2.05
C PRO A 46 -16.50 -19.19 -1.80
N PRO A 47 -15.71 -20.25 -1.58
CA PRO A 47 -14.25 -20.15 -1.40
C PRO A 47 -13.54 -19.41 -2.55
N GLU A 48 -14.03 -19.57 -3.78
CA GLU A 48 -13.48 -18.99 -5.01
C GLU A 48 -13.52 -17.46 -4.97
N PHE A 49 -14.49 -16.87 -4.27
CA PHE A 49 -14.56 -15.41 -4.08
C PHE A 49 -13.34 -14.90 -3.30
N PHE A 50 -12.91 -15.63 -2.27
CA PHE A 50 -11.76 -15.25 -1.46
C PHE A 50 -10.44 -15.46 -2.20
N GLU A 51 -10.34 -16.54 -2.99
CA GLU A 51 -9.19 -16.78 -3.86
C GLU A 51 -9.03 -15.64 -4.89
N ALA A 52 -10.12 -15.23 -5.53
CA ALA A 52 -10.11 -14.11 -6.48
C ALA A 52 -9.65 -12.78 -5.83
N ILE A 53 -10.08 -12.50 -4.59
CA ILE A 53 -9.62 -11.33 -3.84
C ILE A 53 -8.12 -11.42 -3.56
N GLU A 54 -7.62 -12.57 -3.12
CA GLU A 54 -6.19 -12.75 -2.84
C GLU A 54 -5.34 -12.62 -4.10
N GLU A 55 -5.77 -13.16 -5.23
CA GLU A 55 -5.10 -12.98 -6.52
C GLU A 55 -5.09 -11.51 -6.95
N MET A 56 -6.21 -10.80 -6.83
CA MET A 56 -6.27 -9.36 -7.11
C MET A 56 -5.35 -8.55 -6.17
N ARG A 57 -5.20 -8.96 -4.91
CA ARG A 57 -4.28 -8.34 -3.95
C ARG A 57 -2.82 -8.63 -4.29
N ARG A 58 -2.49 -9.85 -4.73
CA ARG A 58 -1.14 -10.24 -5.19
C ARG A 58 -0.71 -9.43 -6.40
N ALA A 59 -1.63 -9.14 -7.32
CA ALA A 59 -1.36 -8.31 -8.49
C ALA A 59 -1.04 -6.83 -8.14
N ARG A 60 -1.40 -6.34 -6.95
CA ARG A 60 -1.06 -4.98 -6.50
C ARG A 60 0.33 -4.92 -5.86
N GLY A 61 1.33 -4.57 -6.67
CA GLY A 61 2.66 -4.17 -6.18
C GLY A 61 3.79 -4.50 -7.13
N ARG A 62 4.99 -3.97 -6.87
CA ARG A 62 6.21 -4.47 -7.54
C ARG A 62 6.38 -5.94 -7.16
N PRO A 63 6.68 -6.85 -8.11
CA PRO A 63 7.01 -8.22 -7.79
C PRO A 63 8.04 -8.30 -6.66
N LYS A 64 7.84 -9.26 -5.75
CA LYS A 64 8.76 -9.47 -4.63
C LYS A 64 10.16 -9.76 -5.21
N MET A 65 11.14 -8.91 -4.88
CA MET A 65 12.54 -9.17 -5.23
C MET A 65 13.10 -10.19 -4.24
N ASP A 66 13.80 -11.22 -4.73
CA ASP A 66 14.39 -12.26 -3.88
C ASP A 66 15.46 -11.72 -2.92
N ALA A 67 16.24 -10.73 -3.37
CA ALA A 67 17.29 -10.10 -2.59
C ALA A 67 17.21 -8.56 -2.69
N PRO A 68 16.31 -7.91 -1.92
CA PRO A 68 16.22 -6.45 -1.90
C PRO A 68 17.44 -5.83 -1.21
N LYS A 69 17.86 -4.64 -1.65
CA LYS A 69 18.86 -3.85 -0.93
C LYS A 69 18.33 -3.49 0.45
N VAL A 70 19.12 -3.74 1.50
CA VAL A 70 18.77 -3.37 2.87
C VAL A 70 19.20 -1.92 3.13
N ALA A 71 18.28 -1.09 3.59
CA ALA A 71 18.59 0.26 4.04
C ALA A 71 19.22 0.19 5.43
N VAL A 72 20.45 0.72 5.58
CA VAL A 72 21.17 0.77 6.85
C VAL A 72 21.55 2.21 7.19
N THR A 73 21.55 2.55 8.48
CA THR A 73 22.09 3.81 8.97
C THR A 73 23.55 3.60 9.36
N LEU A 74 24.47 4.19 8.61
CA LEU A 74 25.91 4.09 8.84
C LEU A 74 26.51 5.48 9.09
N ARG A 75 27.36 5.60 10.11
CA ARG A 75 28.18 6.80 10.34
C ARG A 75 29.52 6.62 9.62
N LEU A 76 29.93 7.64 8.87
CA LEU A 76 31.14 7.65 8.06
C LEU A 76 31.93 8.91 8.38
N GLU A 77 33.24 8.83 8.21
CA GLU A 77 34.09 10.03 8.22
C GLU A 77 33.66 11.01 7.12
N PRO A 78 33.60 12.33 7.40
CA PRO A 78 33.15 13.33 6.42
C PRO A 78 33.96 13.30 5.13
N GLU A 79 35.28 13.13 5.22
CA GLU A 79 36.17 13.11 4.05
C GLU A 79 35.82 11.96 3.09
N VAL A 80 35.49 10.78 3.63
CA VAL A 80 35.10 9.62 2.81
C VAL A 80 33.79 9.92 2.07
N LEU A 81 32.81 10.49 2.78
CA LEU A 81 31.52 10.82 2.21
C LEU A 81 31.65 11.86 1.08
N GLU A 82 32.47 12.90 1.28
CA GLU A 82 32.68 13.94 0.28
C GLU A 82 33.42 13.42 -0.95
N LYS A 83 34.43 12.55 -0.79
CA LYS A 83 35.10 11.88 -1.92
C LYS A 83 34.14 11.08 -2.79
N PHE A 84 33.18 10.38 -2.19
CA PHE A 84 32.15 9.69 -2.96
C PHE A 84 31.19 10.67 -3.62
N LYS A 85 30.64 11.66 -2.90
CA LYS A 85 29.74 12.67 -3.48
C LYS A 85 30.33 13.39 -4.69
N ALA A 86 31.64 13.64 -4.67
CA ALA A 86 32.35 14.24 -5.80
C ALA A 86 32.31 13.39 -7.09
N ARG A 87 32.01 12.08 -7.02
CA ARG A 87 31.80 11.22 -8.20
C ARG A 87 30.48 11.50 -8.94
N GLY A 88 29.62 12.38 -8.43
CA GLY A 88 28.40 12.82 -9.12
C GLY A 88 27.13 12.09 -8.68
N LYS A 89 26.11 12.12 -9.55
CA LYS A 89 24.71 11.75 -9.24
C LYS A 89 24.55 10.35 -8.62
N ASP A 90 25.38 9.39 -9.02
CA ASP A 90 25.30 7.98 -8.60
C ASP A 90 26.35 7.57 -7.56
N TRP A 91 26.86 8.53 -6.77
CA TRP A 91 27.91 8.26 -5.78
C TRP A 91 27.56 7.16 -4.77
N ARG A 92 26.28 7.02 -4.40
CA ARG A 92 25.82 5.95 -3.50
C ARG A 92 25.94 4.56 -4.13
N SER A 93 25.71 4.45 -5.43
CA SER A 93 25.88 3.20 -6.18
C SER A 93 27.37 2.85 -6.28
N ALA A 94 28.23 3.83 -6.56
CA ALA A 94 29.68 3.65 -6.56
C ALA A 94 30.20 3.20 -5.19
N MET A 95 29.69 3.80 -4.10
CA MET A 95 30.02 3.39 -2.74
C MET A 95 29.57 1.95 -2.43
N ALA A 96 28.35 1.57 -2.86
CA ALA A 96 27.85 0.21 -2.65
C ALA A 96 28.70 -0.85 -3.35
N GLU A 97 29.22 -0.57 -4.55
CA GLU A 97 30.13 -1.48 -5.25
C GLU A 97 31.48 -1.63 -4.53
N GLU A 98 32.04 -0.55 -3.97
CA GLU A 98 33.26 -0.64 -3.16
C GLU A 98 33.05 -1.44 -1.87
N LEU A 99 31.91 -1.25 -1.19
CA LEU A 99 31.55 -2.07 -0.02
C LEU A 99 31.40 -3.56 -0.39
N LYS A 100 30.83 -3.86 -1.56
CA LYS A 100 30.68 -5.23 -2.06
C LYS A 100 32.02 -5.88 -2.41
N LYS A 101 32.98 -5.11 -2.94
CA LYS A 101 34.35 -5.60 -3.16
C LYS A 101 35.04 -5.89 -1.83
N ALA A 102 34.93 -4.97 -0.87
CA ALA A 102 35.53 -5.11 0.45
C ALA A 102 34.96 -6.30 1.24
N SER A 103 33.67 -6.63 1.07
CA SER A 103 33.04 -7.78 1.75
C SER A 103 33.41 -9.15 1.18
N ARG A 104 34.16 -9.21 0.07
CA ARG A 104 34.61 -10.46 -0.57
C ARG A 104 36.04 -10.85 -0.17
N ARG A 105 36.69 -10.02 0.62
CA ARG A 105 38.02 -10.27 1.17
C ARG A 105 37.92 -11.01 2.49
#